data_AF-A0A2E5TYX7-F1
#
_entry.id   AF-A0A2E5TYX7-F1
#
_cell.length_a   1.000
_cell.length_b   1.000
_cell.length_c   1.000
_cell.angle_alpha   90.00
_cell.angle_beta   90.00
_cell.angle_gamma   90.00
#
_symmetry.space_group_name_H-M   'P 1'
#
loop_
_entity.id
_entity.type
_entity.pdbx_description
1 polymer ?
#
loop_
_entity_poly.entity_id
_entity_poly.type
_entity_poly.pdbx_seq_one_letter_code
_entity_poly.pdbx_strand_id
1 'polypeptide(L)'
;MEYKELRIIKLFVYLSLFSSFFSGIFLVLTDFIDNQTLIEIYGNRVLFNLFIPFMIGLVCLWGTRRQKVSIYYLPFNLIFGSLLLFGYQILMFNLLGNYAFFYLISAIFLLSSAITSFILVSIKRKNS
;
A
#
# COMPACT_ATOMS: atom_id res chain seq x y z
N MET A 1 15.77 -17.10 -2.36
CA MET A 1 15.53 -16.34 -1.12
C MET A 1 15.26 -17.35 -0.04
N GLU A 2 15.77 -17.15 1.17
CA GLU A 2 15.33 -17.99 2.28
C GLU A 2 13.81 -17.88 2.42
N TYR A 3 13.15 -19.02 2.63
CA TYR A 3 11.69 -19.11 2.67
C TYR A 3 11.08 -18.28 3.82
N LYS A 4 11.88 -18.01 4.87
CA LYS A 4 11.49 -17.20 6.03
C LYS A 4 11.46 -15.71 5.73
N GLU A 5 12.48 -15.17 5.09
CA GLU A 5 12.59 -13.73 4.85
C GLU A 5 11.56 -13.23 3.83
N LEU A 6 11.32 -14.01 2.76
CA LEU A 6 10.25 -13.69 1.80
C LEU A 6 8.86 -13.71 2.46
N ARG A 7 8.67 -14.52 3.51
CA ARG A 7 7.42 -14.57 4.29
C ARG A 7 7.20 -13.26 5.06
N ILE A 8 8.25 -12.67 5.63
CA ILE A 8 8.19 -11.38 6.34
C ILE A 8 7.82 -10.26 5.36
N ILE A 9 8.45 -10.21 4.19
CA ILE A 9 8.12 -9.20 3.16
C ILE A 9 6.66 -9.32 2.74
N LYS A 10 6.20 -10.55 2.44
CA LYS A 10 4.80 -10.80 2.08
C LYS A 10 3.83 -10.43 3.20
N LEU A 11 4.19 -10.69 4.46
CA LEU A 11 3.38 -10.31 5.62
C LEU A 11 3.14 -8.79 5.66
N PHE A 12 4.19 -7.99 5.49
CA PHE A 12 4.05 -6.53 5.45
C PHE A 12 3.21 -6.04 4.25
N VAL A 13 3.35 -6.67 3.08
CA VAL A 13 2.48 -6.36 1.93
C VAL A 13 1.03 -6.72 2.22
N TYR A 14 0.76 -7.86 2.88
CA TYR A 14 -0.60 -8.21 3.31
C TYR A 14 -1.16 -7.23 4.35
N LEU A 15 -0.37 -6.80 5.33
CA LEU A 15 -0.78 -5.78 6.30
C LEU A 15 -1.12 -4.44 5.62
N SER A 16 -0.34 -4.04 4.60
CA SER A 16 -0.64 -2.88 3.77
C SER A 16 -1.96 -3.03 3.00
N LEU A 17 -2.21 -4.21 2.43
CA LEU A 17 -3.47 -4.54 1.75
C LEU A 17 -4.68 -4.50 2.67
N PHE A 18 -4.59 -5.12 3.85
CA PHE A 18 -5.69 -5.14 4.80
C PHE A 18 -5.98 -3.73 5.32
N SER A 19 -4.95 -2.99 5.73
CA SER A 19 -5.14 -1.62 6.21
C SER A 19 -5.76 -0.72 5.14
N SER A 20 -5.27 -0.75 3.89
CA SER A 20 -5.87 0.04 2.80
C SER A 20 -7.33 -0.32 2.51
N PHE A 21 -7.67 -1.63 2.51
CA PHE A 21 -9.05 -2.07 2.29
C PHE A 21 -10.00 -1.60 3.41
N PHE A 22 -9.61 -1.80 4.67
CA PHE A 22 -10.42 -1.37 5.81
C PHE A 22 -10.51 0.16 5.92
N SER A 23 -9.45 0.90 5.60
CA SER A 23 -9.52 2.36 5.48
C SER A 23 -10.53 2.79 4.43
N GLY A 24 -10.55 2.12 3.26
CA GLY A 24 -11.56 2.37 2.23
C GLY A 24 -12.98 2.15 2.73
N ILE A 25 -13.26 1.01 3.37
CA ILE A 25 -14.57 0.71 3.95
C ILE A 25 -14.96 1.74 5.02
N PHE A 26 -14.03 2.05 5.93
CA PHE A 26 -14.28 3.00 7.02
C PHE A 26 -14.67 4.37 6.46
N LEU A 27 -13.91 4.86 5.46
CA LEU A 27 -14.19 6.15 4.83
C LEU A 27 -15.53 6.18 4.11
N VAL A 28 -15.93 5.08 3.44
CA VAL A 28 -17.26 4.98 2.82
C VAL A 28 -18.38 5.18 3.85
N LEU A 29 -18.20 4.65 5.05
CA LEU A 29 -19.20 4.65 6.11
C LEU A 29 -19.12 5.85 7.06
N THR A 30 -18.10 6.70 6.91
CA THR A 30 -17.90 7.87 7.78
C THR A 30 -18.70 9.06 7.25
N ASP A 31 -19.37 9.77 8.14
CA ASP A 31 -20.04 11.04 7.83
C ASP A 31 -19.02 12.17 7.76
N PHE A 32 -19.09 12.99 6.70
CA PHE A 32 -18.11 14.06 6.46
C PHE A 32 -18.64 15.45 6.78
N ILE A 33 -19.52 15.98 5.93
CA ILE A 33 -20.07 17.34 6.02
C ILE A 33 -21.59 17.22 6.07
N ASP A 34 -22.23 17.93 7.00
CA ASP A 34 -23.69 17.96 7.17
C ASP A 34 -24.35 16.57 7.34
N ASN A 35 -23.67 15.64 8.04
CA ASN A 35 -24.07 14.23 8.19
C ASN A 35 -24.27 13.48 6.86
N GLN A 36 -23.68 13.97 5.78
CA GLN A 36 -23.69 13.28 4.48
C GLN A 36 -22.46 12.39 4.35
N THR A 37 -22.68 11.20 3.80
CA THR A 37 -21.60 10.26 3.49
C THR A 37 -20.84 10.69 2.24
N LEU A 38 -19.60 10.21 2.07
CA LEU A 38 -18.80 10.46 0.86
C LEU A 38 -19.50 10.07 -0.46
N ILE A 39 -20.35 9.03 -0.39
CA ILE A 39 -21.15 8.57 -1.53
C ILE A 39 -22.22 9.59 -1.88
N GLU A 40 -22.83 10.25 -0.89
CA GLU A 40 -23.88 11.24 -1.12
C GLU A 40 -23.31 12.54 -1.71
N ILE A 41 -22.12 12.95 -1.29
CA ILE A 41 -21.49 14.20 -1.73
C ILE A 41 -20.90 14.07 -3.16
N TYR A 42 -20.25 12.95 -3.47
CA TYR A 42 -19.46 12.80 -4.71
C TYR A 42 -19.89 11.62 -5.61
N GLY A 43 -20.92 10.87 -5.20
CA GLY A 43 -21.46 9.72 -5.94
C GLY A 43 -20.52 8.50 -6.00
N ASN A 44 -20.85 7.56 -6.89
CA ASN A 44 -20.11 6.30 -7.06
C ASN A 44 -18.65 6.46 -7.52
N ARG A 45 -18.24 7.63 -8.02
CA ARG A 45 -16.86 7.87 -8.47
C ARG A 45 -15.86 7.81 -7.31
N VAL A 46 -16.29 8.11 -6.09
CA VAL A 46 -15.45 8.06 -4.90
C VAL A 46 -15.11 6.64 -4.47
N LEU A 47 -16.01 5.67 -4.68
CA LEU A 47 -15.75 4.27 -4.35
C LEU A 47 -14.49 3.76 -5.06
N PHE A 48 -14.36 4.04 -6.36
CA PHE A 48 -13.19 3.62 -7.12
C PHE A 48 -11.90 4.23 -6.56
N ASN A 49 -11.92 5.53 -6.26
CA ASN A 49 -10.79 6.25 -5.70
C ASN A 49 -10.35 5.65 -4.35
N LEU A 50 -11.28 5.37 -3.46
CA LEU A 50 -10.97 4.78 -2.15
C LEU A 50 -10.28 3.41 -2.24
N PHE A 51 -10.51 2.64 -3.31
CA PHE A 51 -9.86 1.34 -3.50
C PHE A 51 -8.56 1.38 -4.33
N ILE A 52 -8.12 2.55 -4.82
CA ILE A 52 -6.82 2.69 -5.52
C ILE A 52 -5.64 2.22 -4.64
N PRO A 53 -5.54 2.61 -3.35
CA PRO A 53 -4.50 2.12 -2.45
C PRO A 53 -4.46 0.59 -2.34
N PHE A 54 -5.63 -0.03 -2.28
CA PHE A 54 -5.77 -1.48 -2.26
C PHE A 54 -5.25 -2.13 -3.56
N MET A 55 -5.58 -1.55 -4.72
CA MET A 55 -5.06 -2.01 -6.01
C MET A 55 -3.52 -1.91 -6.10
N ILE A 56 -2.92 -0.82 -5.59
CA ILE A 56 -1.47 -0.67 -5.53
C ILE A 56 -0.83 -1.80 -4.70
N GLY A 57 -1.44 -2.11 -3.54
CA GLY A 57 -1.03 -3.24 -2.71
C GLY A 57 -1.08 -4.58 -3.44
N LEU A 58 -2.10 -4.82 -4.28
CA LEU A 58 -2.26 -6.07 -5.03
C LEU A 58 -1.17 -6.22 -6.10
N VAL A 59 -0.85 -5.14 -6.80
CA VAL A 59 0.25 -5.12 -7.79
C VAL A 59 1.59 -5.42 -7.09
N CYS A 60 1.81 -4.84 -5.91
CA CYS A 60 2.99 -5.12 -5.10
C CYS A 60 3.07 -6.59 -4.66
N LEU A 61 1.95 -7.15 -4.21
CA LEU A 61 1.84 -8.56 -3.84
C LEU A 61 2.12 -9.48 -5.04
N TRP A 62 1.59 -9.16 -6.22
CA TRP A 62 1.82 -9.93 -7.42
C TRP A 62 3.32 -9.91 -7.81
N GLY A 63 3.98 -8.76 -7.68
CA GLY A 63 5.43 -8.66 -7.86
C GLY A 63 6.23 -9.60 -6.95
N THR A 64 5.77 -9.84 -5.71
CA THR A 64 6.44 -10.78 -4.77
C THR A 64 6.38 -12.25 -5.19
N ARG A 65 5.55 -12.60 -6.19
CA ARG A 65 5.40 -13.99 -6.68
C ARG A 65 6.29 -14.30 -7.88
N ARG A 66 6.95 -13.31 -8.49
CA ARG A 66 7.80 -13.53 -9.65
C ARG A 66 9.13 -14.18 -9.25
N GLN A 67 9.41 -15.36 -9.82
CA GLN A 67 10.58 -16.18 -9.47
C GLN A 67 11.76 -16.03 -10.47
N LYS A 68 11.55 -15.40 -11.63
CA LYS A 68 12.55 -15.21 -12.70
C LYS A 68 12.81 -13.73 -12.98
N VAL A 69 13.16 -12.97 -11.96
CA VAL A 69 13.42 -11.52 -12.06
C VAL A 69 14.69 -11.17 -11.33
N SER A 70 15.27 -10.02 -11.70
CA SER A 70 16.45 -9.46 -11.03
C SER A 70 16.25 -9.42 -9.52
N ILE A 71 17.33 -9.63 -8.77
CA ILE A 71 17.33 -9.57 -7.31
C ILE A 71 16.85 -8.20 -6.78
N TYR A 72 17.02 -7.14 -7.59
CA TYR A 72 16.59 -5.78 -7.29
C TYR A 72 15.13 -5.49 -7.66
N TYR A 73 14.48 -6.36 -8.43
CA TYR A 73 13.11 -6.12 -8.90
C TYR A 73 12.12 -5.96 -7.74
N LEU A 74 12.19 -6.86 -6.75
CA LEU A 74 11.30 -6.83 -5.59
C LEU A 74 11.43 -5.52 -4.78
N PRO A 75 12.63 -5.09 -4.35
CA PRO A 75 12.79 -3.84 -3.64
C PRO A 75 12.32 -2.62 -4.42
N PHE A 76 12.65 -2.52 -5.71
CA PHE A 76 12.19 -1.40 -6.52
C PHE A 76 10.67 -1.40 -6.67
N ASN A 77 10.04 -2.55 -6.93
CA ASN A 77 8.58 -2.65 -7.05
C ASN A 77 7.87 -2.17 -5.77
N LEU A 78 8.40 -2.53 -4.60
CA LEU A 78 7.83 -2.11 -3.31
C LEU A 78 8.09 -0.62 -3.01
N ILE A 79 9.26 -0.07 -3.37
CA ILE A 79 9.51 1.37 -3.27
C ILE A 79 8.53 2.14 -4.16
N PHE A 80 8.41 1.77 -5.44
CA PHE A 80 7.48 2.45 -6.35
C PHE A 80 6.04 2.37 -5.84
N GLY A 81 5.61 1.21 -5.36
CA GLY A 81 4.30 1.07 -4.72
C GLY A 81 4.12 2.01 -3.52
N SER A 82 5.13 2.13 -2.67
CA SER A 82 5.05 2.99 -1.48
C SER A 82 4.99 4.47 -1.85
N LEU A 83 5.78 4.90 -2.84
CA LEU A 83 5.75 6.27 -3.36
C LEU A 83 4.41 6.62 -4.01
N LEU A 84 3.82 5.68 -4.76
CA LEU A 84 2.49 5.85 -5.32
C LEU A 84 1.42 6.00 -4.23
N LEU A 85 1.50 5.22 -3.15
CA LEU A 85 0.58 5.36 -2.00
C LEU A 85 0.73 6.73 -1.32
N PHE A 86 1.97 7.19 -1.08
CA PHE A 86 2.21 8.52 -0.51
C PHE A 86 1.68 9.64 -1.42
N GLY A 87 1.97 9.58 -2.73
CA GLY A 87 1.46 10.56 -3.69
C GLY A 87 -0.06 10.55 -3.76
N TYR A 88 -0.68 9.38 -3.74
CA TYR A 88 -2.13 9.23 -3.70
C TYR A 88 -2.74 9.82 -2.43
N GLN A 89 -2.11 9.60 -1.28
CA GLN A 89 -2.57 10.15 -0.01
C GLN A 89 -2.54 11.69 -0.02
N ILE A 90 -1.50 12.31 -0.57
CA ILE A 90 -1.42 13.78 -0.70
C ILE A 90 -2.56 14.30 -1.57
N LEU A 91 -2.85 13.63 -2.70
CA LEU A 91 -3.99 13.99 -3.56
C LEU A 91 -5.32 13.87 -2.81
N MET A 92 -5.50 12.80 -2.04
CA MET A 92 -6.71 12.55 -1.27
C MET A 92 -6.86 13.46 -0.05
N PHE A 93 -5.80 14.12 0.42
CA PHE A 93 -5.89 15.08 1.51
C PHE A 93 -6.81 16.26 1.17
N ASN A 94 -6.85 16.68 -0.09
CA ASN A 94 -7.76 17.72 -0.55
C ASN A 94 -9.24 17.29 -0.54
N LEU A 95 -9.51 15.99 -0.67
CA LEU A 95 -10.88 15.44 -0.77
C LEU A 95 -11.41 14.92 0.57
N LEU A 96 -10.55 14.24 1.33
CA LEU A 96 -10.89 13.56 2.58
C LEU A 96 -10.42 14.33 3.81
N GLY A 97 -9.66 15.40 3.63
CA GLY A 97 -9.02 16.13 4.73
C GLY A 97 -8.18 15.20 5.61
N ASN A 98 -8.35 15.35 6.93
CA ASN A 98 -7.63 14.55 7.92
C ASN A 98 -7.93 13.04 7.83
N TYR A 99 -9.05 12.63 7.23
CA TYR A 99 -9.37 11.21 7.08
C TYR A 99 -8.44 10.51 6.05
N ALA A 100 -7.73 11.24 5.21
CA ALA A 100 -6.69 10.67 4.34
C ALA A 100 -5.55 10.02 5.13
N PHE A 101 -5.33 10.40 6.40
CA PHE A 101 -4.30 9.80 7.26
C PHE A 101 -4.49 8.32 7.53
N PHE A 102 -5.71 7.77 7.39
CA PHE A 102 -5.94 6.33 7.54
C PHE A 102 -5.15 5.50 6.53
N TYR A 103 -4.95 6.01 5.31
CA TYR A 103 -4.12 5.35 4.30
C TYR A 103 -2.62 5.41 4.58
N LEU A 104 -2.15 6.30 5.46
CA LEU A 104 -0.74 6.40 5.84
C LEU A 104 -0.21 5.08 6.42
N ILE A 105 -1.06 4.41 7.20
CA ILE A 105 -0.74 3.12 7.82
C ILE A 105 -0.38 2.10 6.74
N SER A 106 -1.14 2.07 5.64
CA SER A 106 -0.88 1.17 4.52
C SER A 106 0.44 1.51 3.80
N ALA A 107 0.75 2.80 3.63
CA ALA A 107 1.98 3.26 3.01
C ALA A 107 3.21 2.90 3.84
N ILE A 108 3.12 3.03 5.18
CA ILE A 108 4.18 2.66 6.12
C ILE A 108 4.48 1.16 6.00
N PHE A 109 3.47 0.29 6.04
CA PHE A 109 3.70 -1.15 5.92
C PHE A 109 4.35 -1.53 4.58
N LEU A 110 3.93 -0.88 3.48
CA LEU A 110 4.54 -1.12 2.18
C LEU A 110 6.01 -0.65 2.14
N LEU A 111 6.30 0.52 2.73
CA LEU A 111 7.66 1.03 2.85
C LEU A 111 8.54 0.12 3.72
N SER A 112 8.03 -0.39 4.85
CA SER A 112 8.73 -1.38 5.68
C SER A 112 9.04 -2.66 4.90
N SER A 113 8.12 -3.11 4.04
CA SER A 113 8.36 -4.25 3.16
C SER A 113 9.49 -3.96 2.15
N ALA A 114 9.54 -2.74 1.60
CA ALA A 114 10.57 -2.30 0.67
C ALA A 114 11.95 -2.26 1.35
N ILE A 115 12.08 -1.63 2.52
CA ILE A 115 13.32 -1.54 3.29
C ILE A 115 13.82 -2.94 3.65
N THR A 116 12.93 -3.82 4.14
CA THR A 116 13.27 -5.20 4.49
C THR A 116 13.82 -5.96 3.28
N SER A 117 13.23 -5.76 2.11
CA SER A 117 13.71 -6.37 0.87
C SER A 117 15.08 -5.83 0.43
N PHE A 118 15.38 -4.54 0.65
CA PHE A 118 16.70 -3.95 0.38
C PHE A 118 17.80 -4.49 1.30
N ILE A 119 17.50 -4.62 2.60
CA ILE A 119 18.42 -5.20 3.58
C ILE A 119 18.79 -6.62 3.16
N LEU A 120 17.80 -7.42 2.77
CA LEU A 120 17.98 -8.79 2.31
C LEU A 120 18.87 -8.89 1.06
N VAL A 121 18.62 -8.05 0.06
CA VAL A 121 19.46 -8.00 -1.15
C VAL A 121 20.91 -7.64 -0.80
N SER A 122 21.11 -6.70 0.11
CA SER A 122 22.45 -6.27 0.56
C SER A 122 23.19 -7.38 1.29
N ILE A 123 22.53 -8.11 2.19
CA ILE A 123 23.11 -9.27 2.90
C ILE A 123 23.50 -10.36 1.92
N LYS A 124 22.61 -10.71 0.98
CA LYS A 124 22.87 -11.77 0.00
C LYS A 124 24.04 -11.43 -0.93
N ARG A 125 24.26 -10.15 -1.25
CA ARG A 125 25.43 -9.72 -2.03
C ARG A 125 26.73 -9.79 -1.24
N LYS A 126 26.70 -9.57 0.08
CA LYS A 126 27.89 -9.65 0.95
C LYS A 126 28.36 -11.10 1.16
N ASN A 127 27.45 -12.07 1.06
CA ASN A 127 27.71 -13.50 1.25
C ASN A 127 27.96 -14.27 -0.06
N SER A 128 28.01 -13.59 -1.21
CA SER A 128 28.28 -14.17 -2.54
C SER A 128 29.60 -13.68 -3.10
#